data_AF-A0A7V5MJ91-F1
#
_entry.id   AF-A0A7V5MJ91-F1
#
_cell.length_a   1.000
_cell.length_b   1.000
_cell.length_c   1.000
_cell.angle_alpha   90.00
_cell.angle_beta   90.00
_cell.angle_gamma   90.00
#
_symmetry.space_group_name_H-M   'P 1'
#
loop_
_entity.id
_entity.type
_entity.pdbx_description
1 polymer ?
#
loop_
_entity_poly.entity_id
_entity_poly.type
_entity_poly.pdbx_seq_one_letter_code
_entity_poly.pdbx_strand_id
1 'polypeptide(L)'
;MAKSTKRRAMLLEKIDAEKRYSVAEATGLLADLKSAKFDETVEVALNLNVDPRHADQMVRGSVVLPNGTGKTVRVAVFAKDAKADEAKAAGADIVGNDELIDQIKEGNINFDTVIATPDMMGVIGKVARILGPKGLMPNPKTGTVTMDITKAVTEAKGGKVNFRVDKKGNIHAGIGKVS
;
A
#
# COMPACT_ATOMS: atom_id res chain seq x y z
N MET A 1 -14.29 -30.99 1.69
CA MET A 1 -14.27 -29.52 1.87
C MET A 1 -14.36 -29.21 3.35
N ALA A 2 -13.49 -28.35 3.89
CA ALA A 2 -13.53 -28.00 5.30
C ALA A 2 -14.85 -27.30 5.64
N LYS A 3 -15.48 -27.69 6.76
CA LYS A 3 -16.74 -27.11 7.25
C LYS A 3 -16.54 -25.61 7.53
N SER A 4 -17.45 -24.75 7.07
CA SER A 4 -17.33 -23.30 7.32
C SER A 4 -17.34 -23.01 8.82
N THR A 5 -16.56 -22.02 9.24
CA THR A 5 -16.57 -21.58 10.65
C THR A 5 -17.90 -20.90 10.96
N LYS A 6 -18.37 -21.02 12.21
CA LYS A 6 -19.64 -20.41 12.65
C LYS A 6 -19.74 -18.92 12.28
N ARG A 7 -18.64 -18.17 12.45
CA ARG A 7 -18.55 -16.75 12.07
C ARG A 7 -18.78 -16.53 10.58
N ARG A 8 -18.16 -17.35 9.72
CA ARG A 8 -18.31 -17.23 8.26
C ARG A 8 -19.73 -17.59 7.80
N ALA A 9 -20.34 -18.61 8.41
CA ALA A 9 -21.71 -19.01 8.09
C ALA A 9 -22.70 -17.85 8.34
N MET A 10 -22.63 -17.23 9.53
CA MET A 10 -23.50 -16.09 9.88
C MET A 10 -23.33 -14.87 8.95
N LEU A 11 -22.12 -14.61 8.45
CA LEU A 11 -21.89 -13.51 7.51
C LEU A 11 -22.41 -13.83 6.11
N LEU A 12 -22.29 -15.08 5.67
CA LEU A 12 -22.82 -15.52 4.37
C LEU A 12 -24.35 -15.48 4.33
N GLU A 13 -25.04 -15.66 5.46
CA GLU A 13 -26.49 -15.49 5.53
C GLU A 13 -26.96 -14.06 5.27
N LYS A 14 -26.09 -13.06 5.47
CA LYS A 14 -26.39 -11.63 5.23
C LYS A 14 -26.15 -11.20 3.79
N ILE A 15 -25.54 -12.05 2.96
CA ILE A 15 -25.12 -11.72 1.60
C ILE A 15 -25.77 -12.70 0.63
N ASP A 16 -26.38 -12.17 -0.44
CA ASP A 16 -26.81 -12.98 -1.57
C ASP A 16 -25.63 -13.10 -2.56
N ALA A 17 -25.14 -14.33 -2.76
CA ALA A 17 -24.01 -14.60 -3.63
C ALA A 17 -24.33 -14.46 -5.13
N GLU A 18 -25.60 -14.52 -5.52
CA GLU A 18 -26.03 -14.38 -6.92
C GLU A 18 -26.43 -12.94 -7.27
N LYS A 19 -26.81 -12.14 -6.26
CA LYS A 19 -27.15 -10.73 -6.46
C LYS A 19 -25.93 -9.89 -6.83
N ARG A 20 -26.07 -9.11 -7.89
CA ARG A 20 -25.14 -8.02 -8.23
C ARG A 20 -25.57 -6.74 -7.50
N TYR A 21 -24.87 -6.42 -6.42
CA TYR A 21 -25.09 -5.17 -5.69
C TYR A 21 -24.51 -3.97 -6.46
N SER A 22 -25.24 -2.85 -6.42
CA SER A 22 -24.65 -1.57 -6.80
C SER A 22 -23.58 -1.14 -5.79
N VAL A 23 -22.70 -0.20 -6.17
CA VAL A 23 -21.66 0.32 -5.26
C VAL A 23 -22.27 0.91 -3.99
N ALA A 24 -23.38 1.62 -4.11
CA ALA A 24 -24.08 2.23 -2.97
C ALA A 24 -24.67 1.17 -2.02
N GLU A 25 -25.34 0.13 -2.55
CA GLU A 25 -25.85 -0.96 -1.72
C GLU A 25 -24.71 -1.74 -1.06
N ALA A 26 -23.65 -2.05 -1.82
CA ALA A 26 -22.53 -2.83 -1.32
C ALA A 26 -21.82 -2.09 -0.17
N THR A 27 -21.57 -0.78 -0.32
CA THR A 27 -20.93 0.03 0.72
C THR A 27 -21.77 0.17 1.98
N GLY A 28 -23.09 0.29 1.86
CA GLY A 28 -24.00 0.26 3.02
C GLY A 28 -23.96 -1.06 3.78
N LEU A 29 -23.90 -2.19 3.07
CA LEU A 29 -23.84 -3.53 3.68
C LEU A 29 -22.52 -3.81 4.42
N LEU A 30 -21.41 -3.18 4.03
CA LEU A 30 -20.09 -3.44 4.64
C LEU A 30 -20.07 -3.17 6.15
N ALA A 31 -20.83 -2.18 6.63
CA ALA A 31 -20.93 -1.87 8.05
C ALA A 31 -21.56 -3.02 8.86
N ASP A 32 -22.58 -3.69 8.31
CA ASP A 32 -23.29 -4.81 8.93
C ASP A 32 -22.52 -6.13 8.91
N LEU A 33 -21.48 -6.20 8.06
CA LEU A 33 -20.60 -7.35 7.88
C LEU A 33 -19.37 -7.32 8.79
N LYS A 34 -19.11 -6.20 9.47
CA LYS A 34 -18.01 -6.07 10.44
C LYS A 34 -18.16 -7.13 11.53
N SER A 35 -17.11 -7.93 11.72
CA SER A 35 -17.12 -9.03 12.70
C SER A 35 -15.88 -9.07 13.59
N ALA A 36 -14.82 -8.39 13.20
CA ALA A 36 -13.61 -8.22 13.97
C ALA A 36 -13.76 -7.10 15.01
N LYS A 37 -12.95 -7.18 16.06
CA LYS A 37 -12.90 -6.18 17.14
C LYS A 37 -12.17 -4.90 16.72
N PHE A 38 -11.28 -5.00 15.73
CA PHE A 38 -10.53 -3.87 15.20
C PHE A 38 -11.23 -3.27 13.99
N ASP A 39 -10.74 -2.13 13.51
CA ASP A 39 -11.31 -1.50 12.35
C ASP A 39 -10.86 -2.16 11.04
N GLU A 40 -11.81 -2.84 10.40
CA GLU A 40 -11.60 -3.66 9.22
C GLU A 40 -11.27 -2.78 8.00
N THR A 41 -10.40 -3.30 7.13
CA THR A 41 -10.06 -2.67 5.86
C THR A 41 -10.98 -3.19 4.77
N VAL A 42 -11.55 -2.29 3.99
CA VAL A 42 -12.32 -2.62 2.80
C VAL A 42 -11.36 -2.77 1.63
N GLU A 43 -11.40 -3.94 0.99
CA GLU A 43 -10.55 -4.27 -0.15
C GLU A 43 -11.41 -4.60 -1.38
N VAL A 44 -10.87 -4.29 -2.55
CA VAL A 44 -11.45 -4.67 -3.84
C VAL A 44 -10.57 -5.75 -4.47
N ALA A 45 -11.22 -6.80 -4.96
CA ALA A 45 -10.60 -7.85 -5.75
C ALA A 45 -11.16 -7.82 -7.17
N LEU A 46 -10.29 -7.74 -8.17
CA LEU A 46 -10.66 -7.71 -9.59
C LEU A 46 -9.90 -8.79 -10.34
N ASN A 47 -10.60 -9.60 -11.12
CA ASN A 47 -9.98 -10.47 -12.11
C ASN A 47 -9.95 -9.74 -13.45
N LEU A 48 -8.74 -9.48 -13.96
CA LEU A 48 -8.55 -8.70 -15.19
C LEU A 48 -8.45 -9.57 -16.45
N ASN A 49 -8.46 -10.90 -16.32
CA ASN A 49 -8.33 -11.85 -17.43
C ASN A 49 -7.09 -11.58 -18.32
N VAL A 50 -5.96 -11.27 -17.69
CA VAL A 50 -4.65 -11.06 -18.33
C VAL A 50 -3.69 -12.21 -18.01
N ASP A 51 -2.73 -12.49 -18.90
CA ASP A 51 -1.62 -13.39 -18.62
C ASP A 51 -0.39 -12.61 -18.12
N PRO A 52 -0.10 -12.62 -16.81
CA PRO A 52 1.02 -11.87 -16.23
C PRO A 52 2.40 -12.39 -16.63
N ARG A 53 2.47 -13.52 -17.36
CA ARG A 53 3.72 -14.03 -17.96
C ARG A 53 4.16 -13.20 -19.17
N HIS A 54 3.23 -12.52 -19.84
CA HIS A 54 3.52 -11.63 -20.95
C HIS A 54 3.72 -10.19 -20.43
N ALA A 55 4.85 -9.58 -20.80
CA ALA A 55 5.26 -8.29 -20.24
C ALA A 55 4.32 -7.14 -20.64
N ASP A 56 3.72 -7.22 -21.82
CA ASP A 56 2.71 -6.30 -22.37
C ASP A 56 1.34 -6.40 -21.66
N GLN A 57 1.05 -7.53 -21.01
CA GLN A 57 -0.17 -7.75 -20.24
C GLN A 57 0.00 -7.51 -18.73
N MET A 58 1.21 -7.19 -18.28
CA MET A 58 1.50 -6.92 -16.88
C MET A 58 0.94 -5.56 -16.44
N VAL A 59 -0.19 -5.55 -15.76
CA VAL A 59 -0.73 -4.32 -15.14
C VAL A 59 -0.05 -4.07 -13.79
N ARG A 60 0.58 -2.90 -13.67
CA ARG A 60 1.16 -2.38 -12.43
C ARG A 60 1.04 -0.88 -12.41
N GLY A 61 0.62 -0.32 -11.28
CA GLY A 61 0.47 1.13 -11.15
C GLY A 61 0.26 1.56 -9.71
N SER A 62 -0.04 2.85 -9.58
CA SER A 62 -0.37 3.48 -8.32
C SER A 62 -1.45 4.53 -8.54
N VAL A 63 -2.36 4.69 -7.59
CA VAL A 63 -3.39 5.73 -7.61
C VAL A 63 -3.47 6.38 -6.23
N VAL A 64 -3.69 7.69 -6.20
CA VAL A 64 -3.99 8.41 -4.95
C VAL A 64 -5.50 8.40 -4.77
N LEU A 65 -5.97 7.82 -3.66
CA LEU A 65 -7.39 7.79 -3.38
C LEU A 65 -7.87 9.19 -2.95
N PRO A 66 -8.99 9.70 -3.49
CA PRO A 66 -9.47 11.06 -3.17
C PRO A 66 -9.72 11.29 -1.68
N ASN A 67 -10.14 10.24 -0.96
CA ASN A 67 -10.46 10.28 0.47
C ASN A 67 -9.40 9.54 1.32
N GLY A 68 -8.26 9.19 0.74
CA GLY A 68 -7.24 8.37 1.38
C GLY A 68 -7.69 6.93 1.65
N THR A 69 -6.89 6.19 2.43
CA THR A 69 -7.14 4.78 2.80
C THR A 69 -7.71 4.61 4.20
N GLY A 70 -7.89 5.71 4.96
CA GLY A 70 -8.26 5.68 6.38
C GLY A 70 -7.14 5.17 7.32
N LYS A 71 -5.93 4.90 6.80
CA LYS A 71 -4.75 4.53 7.60
C LYS A 71 -3.78 5.71 7.66
N THR A 72 -3.30 6.04 8.85
CA THR A 72 -2.15 6.93 9.02
C THR A 72 -0.88 6.22 8.55
N VAL A 73 -0.38 6.62 7.38
CA VAL A 73 0.85 6.06 6.78
C VAL A 73 2.07 6.81 7.32
N ARG A 74 3.01 6.07 7.93
CA ARG A 74 4.31 6.64 8.32
C ARG A 74 5.29 6.56 7.16
N VAL A 75 5.81 7.72 6.73
CA VAL A 75 6.66 7.86 5.55
C VAL A 75 8.11 8.14 5.97
N ALA A 76 9.02 7.26 5.55
CA ALA A 76 10.46 7.45 5.65
C ALA A 76 11.04 7.94 4.32
N VAL A 77 11.90 8.95 4.35
CA VAL A 77 12.53 9.53 3.16
C VAL A 77 14.05 9.41 3.24
N PHE A 78 14.64 8.86 2.18
CA PHE A 78 16.07 8.86 1.92
C PHE A 78 16.42 9.96 0.94
N ALA A 79 17.01 11.03 1.45
CA ALA A 79 17.44 12.19 0.66
C ALA A 79 18.63 12.87 1.34
N LYS A 80 19.35 13.71 0.60
CA LYS A 80 20.47 14.52 1.09
C LYS A 80 20.21 16.00 0.91
N ASP A 81 20.91 16.82 1.69
CA ASP A 81 20.97 18.28 1.55
C ASP A 81 19.57 18.91 1.44
N ALA A 82 19.36 19.81 0.47
CA ALA A 82 18.11 20.52 0.26
C ALA A 82 16.88 19.60 0.13
N LYS A 83 17.07 18.39 -0.40
CA LYS A 83 15.98 17.42 -0.58
C LYS A 83 15.54 16.79 0.74
N ALA A 84 16.44 16.70 1.72
CA ALA A 84 16.07 16.29 3.07
C ALA A 84 15.21 17.35 3.78
N ASP A 85 15.51 18.63 3.56
CA ASP A 85 14.72 19.73 4.14
C ASP A 85 13.33 19.83 3.50
N GLU A 86 13.24 19.66 2.17
CA GLU A 86 11.97 19.54 1.45
C GLU A 86 11.11 18.38 1.99
N ALA A 87 11.72 17.23 2.28
CA ALA A 87 11.04 16.07 2.84
C ALA A 87 10.42 16.37 4.21
N LYS A 88 11.19 17.02 5.10
CA LYS A 88 10.73 17.42 6.43
C LYS A 88 9.59 18.43 6.33
N ALA A 89 9.74 19.44 5.47
CA ALA A 89 8.71 20.45 5.24
C ALA A 89 7.41 19.86 4.65
N ALA A 90 7.51 18.83 3.80
CA ALA A 90 6.37 18.09 3.28
C ALA A 90 5.67 17.19 4.32
N GLY A 91 6.23 17.10 5.52
CA GLY A 91 5.68 16.31 6.62
C GLY A 91 6.11 14.85 6.63
N ALA A 92 7.27 14.49 6.07
CA ALA A 92 7.83 13.15 6.26
C ALA A 92 8.06 12.85 7.75
N ASP A 93 7.75 11.63 8.20
CA ASP A 93 7.86 11.25 9.61
C ASP A 93 9.32 10.97 10.00
N ILE A 94 10.10 10.46 9.05
CA ILE A 94 11.51 10.12 9.24
C ILE A 94 12.26 10.55 7.98
N VAL A 95 13.34 11.31 8.15
CA VAL A 95 14.22 11.70 7.06
C VAL A 95 15.65 11.36 7.46
N GLY A 96 16.36 10.59 6.64
CA GLY A 96 17.71 10.16 6.99
C GLY A 96 18.48 9.54 5.83
N ASN A 97 19.75 9.28 6.08
CA ASN A 97 20.72 8.72 5.14
C ASN A 97 21.36 7.44 5.72
N ASP A 98 22.61 7.50 6.16
CA ASP A 98 23.36 6.34 6.67
C ASP A 98 22.87 5.90 8.06
N GLU A 99 22.51 6.84 8.95
CA GLU A 99 21.98 6.53 10.28
C GLU A 99 20.67 5.72 10.22
N LEU A 100 19.78 6.08 9.28
CA LEU A 100 18.52 5.37 9.07
C LEU A 100 18.76 3.96 8.52
N ILE A 101 19.83 3.76 7.74
CA ILE A 101 20.24 2.44 7.26
C ILE A 101 20.66 1.56 8.42
N ASP A 102 21.45 2.08 9.35
CA ASP A 102 21.91 1.31 10.50
C ASP A 102 20.74 0.93 11.42
N GLN A 103 19.80 1.85 11.65
CA GLN A 103 18.54 1.53 12.35
C GLN A 103 17.75 0.40 11.66
N ILE A 104 17.67 0.40 10.32
CA ILE A 104 17.00 -0.66 9.57
C ILE A 104 17.74 -2.00 9.69
N LYS A 105 19.08 -2.00 9.71
CA LYS A 105 19.88 -3.21 9.93
C LYS A 105 19.68 -3.79 11.32
N GLU A 106 19.52 -2.92 12.33
CA GLU A 106 19.18 -3.31 13.71
C GLU A 106 17.73 -3.81 13.84
N GLY A 107 16.92 -3.71 12.78
CA GLY A 107 15.54 -4.19 12.74
C GLY A 107 14.51 -3.14 13.13
N ASN A 108 14.92 -1.90 13.35
CA ASN A 108 14.04 -0.80 13.72
C ASN A 108 13.32 -0.24 12.48
N ILE A 109 12.19 -0.87 12.13
CA ILE A 109 11.35 -0.50 10.98
C ILE A 109 10.00 -0.03 11.49
N ASN A 110 9.88 1.29 11.66
CA ASN A 110 8.70 1.97 12.20
C ASN A 110 8.01 2.87 11.16
N PHE A 111 8.00 2.43 9.90
CA PHE A 111 7.42 3.14 8.76
C PHE A 111 6.72 2.18 7.81
N ASP A 112 5.72 2.68 7.08
CA ASP A 112 4.89 1.92 6.14
C ASP A 112 5.30 2.13 4.68
N THR A 113 6.01 3.22 4.38
CA THR A 113 6.45 3.56 3.03
C THR A 113 7.81 4.24 3.08
N VAL A 114 8.64 3.88 2.10
CA VAL A 114 9.94 4.49 1.88
C VAL A 114 9.95 5.22 0.54
N ILE A 115 10.39 6.48 0.56
CA ILE A 115 10.64 7.29 -0.62
C ILE A 115 12.13 7.59 -0.68
N ALA A 116 12.71 7.59 -1.88
CA ALA A 116 14.12 7.85 -2.07
C ALA A 116 14.37 8.74 -3.27
N THR A 117 15.45 9.52 -3.21
CA THR A 117 16.02 10.12 -4.41
C THR A 117 16.86 9.10 -5.20
N PRO A 118 17.00 9.24 -6.52
CA PRO A 118 17.77 8.30 -7.35
C PRO A 118 19.21 8.09 -6.90
N ASP A 119 19.88 9.14 -6.40
CA ASP A 119 21.25 9.10 -5.89
C ASP A 119 21.39 8.29 -4.59
N MET A 120 20.30 8.15 -3.82
CA MET A 120 20.28 7.36 -2.58
C MET A 120 20.05 5.87 -2.79
N MET A 121 19.69 5.44 -4.00
CA MET A 121 19.40 4.03 -4.30
C MET A 121 20.61 3.11 -4.12
N GLY A 122 21.82 3.58 -4.40
CA GLY A 122 23.06 2.82 -4.15
C GLY A 122 23.28 2.53 -2.67
N VAL A 123 22.89 3.46 -1.80
CA VAL A 123 23.04 3.33 -0.34
C VAL A 123 21.96 2.41 0.23
N ILE A 124 20.70 2.58 -0.19
CA ILE A 124 19.56 1.73 0.20
C ILE A 124 19.76 0.26 -0.22
N GLY A 125 20.53 0.02 -1.30
CA GLY A 125 20.92 -1.32 -1.73
C GLY A 125 21.49 -2.19 -0.61
N LYS A 126 22.17 -1.61 0.39
CA LYS A 126 22.71 -2.32 1.56
C LYS A 126 21.63 -2.99 2.42
N VAL A 127 20.41 -2.45 2.45
CA VAL A 127 19.27 -2.98 3.22
C VAL A 127 18.17 -3.57 2.34
N ALA A 128 18.42 -3.73 1.04
CA ALA A 128 17.46 -4.28 0.08
C ALA A 128 16.95 -5.68 0.48
N ARG A 129 17.80 -6.52 1.08
CA ARG A 129 17.42 -7.86 1.57
C ARG A 129 16.42 -7.81 2.73
N ILE A 130 16.37 -6.71 3.48
CA ILE A 130 15.45 -6.51 4.61
C ILE A 130 14.15 -5.85 4.12
N LEU A 131 14.26 -4.78 3.32
CA LEU A 131 13.10 -4.02 2.84
C LEU A 131 12.33 -4.72 1.71
N GLY A 132 13.02 -5.50 0.87
CA GLY A 132 12.44 -6.19 -0.29
C GLY A 132 11.31 -7.16 0.06
N PRO A 133 11.54 -8.15 0.95
CA PRO A 133 10.50 -9.10 1.37
C PRO A 133 9.30 -8.43 2.07
N LYS A 134 9.53 -7.28 2.70
CA LYS A 134 8.48 -6.47 3.36
C LYS A 134 7.72 -5.57 2.37
N GLY A 135 8.11 -5.52 1.10
CA GLY A 135 7.49 -4.65 0.09
C GLY A 135 7.77 -3.17 0.29
N LEU A 136 8.72 -2.81 1.16
CA LEU A 136 9.06 -1.42 1.50
C LEU A 136 10.15 -0.83 0.61
N MET A 137 10.70 -1.61 -0.34
CA MET A 137 11.78 -1.14 -1.19
C MET A 137 11.27 -0.11 -2.21
N PRO A 138 11.87 1.10 -2.27
CA PRO A 138 11.49 2.12 -3.24
C PRO A 138 11.60 1.63 -4.69
N ASN A 139 10.67 2.04 -5.55
CA ASN A 139 10.62 1.65 -6.94
C ASN A 139 10.20 2.84 -7.83
N PRO A 140 10.96 3.13 -8.92
CA PRO A 140 10.57 4.17 -9.87
C PRO A 140 9.18 3.94 -10.47
N LYS A 141 8.76 2.68 -10.68
CA LYS A 141 7.45 2.33 -11.25
C LYS A 141 6.27 2.68 -10.35
N THR A 142 6.49 2.79 -9.04
CA THR A 142 5.46 3.23 -8.07
C THR A 142 5.62 4.70 -7.70
N GLY A 143 6.55 5.42 -8.35
CA GLY A 143 6.83 6.83 -8.07
C GLY A 143 7.45 7.07 -6.69
N THR A 144 7.99 6.04 -6.03
CA THR A 144 8.68 6.18 -4.73
C THR A 144 10.19 6.41 -4.89
N VAL A 145 10.68 6.42 -6.13
CA VAL A 145 12.01 6.93 -6.49
C VAL A 145 11.81 8.15 -7.38
N THR A 146 12.08 9.35 -6.86
CA THR A 146 11.82 10.61 -7.58
C THR A 146 12.67 11.76 -7.02
N MET A 147 12.85 12.80 -7.84
CA MET A 147 13.43 14.09 -7.42
C MET A 147 12.37 15.02 -6.80
N ASP A 148 11.09 14.75 -7.06
CA ASP A 148 9.94 15.50 -6.51
C ASP A 148 9.46 14.85 -5.21
N ILE A 149 10.20 15.11 -4.14
CA ILE A 149 9.95 14.50 -2.82
C ILE A 149 8.68 15.04 -2.20
N THR A 150 8.46 16.36 -2.27
CA THR A 150 7.29 16.99 -1.69
C THR A 150 6.02 16.33 -2.20
N LYS A 151 5.89 16.19 -3.53
CA LYS A 151 4.76 15.49 -4.12
C LYS A 151 4.67 14.03 -3.66
N ALA A 152 5.78 13.29 -3.68
CA ALA A 152 5.76 11.88 -3.29
C ALA A 152 5.34 11.67 -1.83
N VAL A 153 5.79 12.53 -0.92
CA VAL A 153 5.41 12.49 0.51
C VAL A 153 3.93 12.82 0.67
N THR A 154 3.45 13.88 0.02
CA THR A 154 2.04 14.27 0.06
C THR A 154 1.14 13.18 -0.52
N GLU A 155 1.50 12.57 -1.65
CA GLU A 155 0.74 11.46 -2.23
C GLU A 155 0.74 10.23 -1.32
N ALA A 156 1.90 9.88 -0.74
CA ALA A 156 2.00 8.74 0.17
C ALA A 156 1.13 8.92 1.41
N LYS A 157 1.13 10.12 2.01
CA LYS A 157 0.26 10.47 3.13
C LYS A 157 -1.20 10.63 2.73
N GLY A 158 -1.47 11.02 1.49
CA GLY A 158 -2.81 11.13 0.89
C GLY A 158 -3.46 9.78 0.55
N GLY A 159 -2.88 8.65 0.95
CA GLY A 159 -3.45 7.32 0.71
C GLY A 159 -3.21 6.80 -0.70
N LYS A 160 -1.99 6.99 -1.21
CA LYS A 160 -1.53 6.31 -2.43
C LYS A 160 -1.56 4.80 -2.26
N VAL A 161 -2.26 4.12 -3.17
CA VAL A 161 -2.37 2.67 -3.23
C VAL A 161 -1.62 2.17 -4.46
N ASN A 162 -0.71 1.23 -4.23
CA ASN A 162 0.01 0.53 -5.28
C ASN A 162 -0.73 -0.77 -5.61
N PHE A 163 -0.88 -1.08 -6.89
CA PHE A 163 -1.50 -2.31 -7.35
C PHE A 163 -0.63 -2.98 -8.40
N ARG A 164 -0.68 -4.31 -8.41
CA ARG A 164 0.01 -5.16 -9.37
C ARG A 164 -0.80 -6.43 -9.56
N VAL A 165 -0.90 -6.88 -10.81
CA VAL A 165 -1.49 -8.18 -11.12
C VAL A 165 -0.65 -9.32 -10.55
N ASP A 166 -1.32 -10.26 -9.87
CA ASP A 166 -0.72 -11.49 -9.36
C ASP A 166 -0.48 -12.52 -10.47
N LYS A 167 0.06 -13.69 -10.13
CA LYS A 167 0.33 -14.76 -11.12
C LYS A 167 -0.94 -15.37 -11.75
N LYS A 168 -2.13 -15.05 -11.23
CA LYS A 168 -3.43 -15.56 -11.66
C LYS A 168 -4.26 -14.53 -12.43
N GLY A 169 -3.73 -13.33 -12.69
CA GLY A 169 -4.46 -12.28 -13.39
C GLY A 169 -5.35 -11.41 -12.48
N ASN A 170 -5.19 -11.48 -11.15
CA ASN A 170 -6.01 -10.73 -10.19
C ASN A 170 -5.28 -9.49 -9.66
N ILE A 171 -6.04 -8.46 -9.33
CA ILE A 171 -5.62 -7.30 -8.55
C ILE A 171 -6.36 -7.29 -7.22
N HIS A 172 -5.61 -6.99 -6.16
CA HIS A 172 -6.15 -6.69 -4.84
C HIS A 172 -5.67 -5.30 -4.42
N ALA A 173 -6.59 -4.48 -3.93
CA ALA A 173 -6.28 -3.14 -3.44
C ALA A 173 -7.20 -2.77 -2.27
N GLY A 174 -6.62 -2.26 -1.18
CA GLY A 174 -7.38 -1.64 -0.10
C GLY A 174 -7.89 -0.27 -0.53
N ILE A 175 -9.18 -0.03 -0.38
CA ILE A 175 -9.83 1.23 -0.81
C ILE A 175 -10.27 2.11 0.37
N GLY A 176 -10.27 1.58 1.59
CA GLY A 176 -10.66 2.36 2.76
C GLY A 176 -10.84 1.50 4.01
N LYS A 177 -11.46 2.11 5.02
CA LYS A 177 -11.91 1.47 6.25
C LYS A 177 -13.43 1.30 6.23
N VAL A 178 -13.94 0.44 7.11
CA VAL A 178 -15.38 0.31 7.33
C VAL A 178 -15.96 1.52 8.08
N SER A 179 -15.12 2.23 8.84
CA SER A 179 -15.47 3.45 9.58
C SER A 179 -15.64 4.70 8.71
#